data_AF-A0A7V5VAT3-F1
#
_entry.id   AF-A0A7V5VAT3-F1
#
_cell.length_a   1.000
_cell.length_b   1.000
_cell.length_c   1.000
_cell.angle_alpha   90.00
_cell.angle_beta   90.00
_cell.angle_gamma   90.00
#
_symmetry.space_group_name_H-M   'P 1'
#
loop_
_entity.id
_entity.type
_entity.pdbx_description
1 polymer ?
#
loop_
_entity_poly.entity_id
_entity_poly.type
_entity_poly.pdbx_seq_one_letter_code
_entity_poly.pdbx_strand_id
1 'polypeptide(L)'
;IAIPHGRTTAAPELTIAFGKSSAGIEWEALDGEPVHLVFLVIAPPYEENNHYLPTLGKLVEFLSKAENRDRLKAIDNFQDFISLFSQ
;
A
#
# COMPACT_ATOMS: atom_id res chain seq x y z
N ILE A 1 -6.69 -0.60 7.38
CA ILE A 1 -5.83 -0.43 6.16
C ILE A 1 -6.21 -1.52 5.19
N ALA A 2 -6.21 -1.26 3.89
CA ALA A 2 -6.34 -2.29 2.87
C ALA A 2 -5.09 -2.39 2.01
N ILE A 3 -4.71 -3.62 1.66
CA ILE A 3 -3.62 -3.89 0.71
C ILE A 3 -4.14 -4.84 -0.38
N PRO A 4 -5.04 -4.40 -1.28
CA PRO A 4 -5.48 -5.22 -2.39
C PRO A 4 -4.27 -5.52 -3.27
N HIS A 5 -4.10 -6.78 -3.65
CA HIS A 5 -2.93 -7.19 -4.40
C HIS A 5 -3.23 -8.31 -5.38
N GLY A 6 -2.47 -8.38 -6.47
CA GLY A 6 -2.64 -9.44 -7.44
C GLY A 6 -1.69 -9.36 -8.62
N ARG A 7 -1.75 -10.40 -9.46
CA ARG A 7 -1.09 -10.42 -10.76
C ARG A 7 -2.10 -10.13 -11.86
N THR A 8 -1.72 -9.33 -12.85
CA THR A 8 -2.59 -8.95 -13.97
C THR A 8 -1.77 -8.69 -15.24
N THR A 9 -2.33 -9.02 -16.40
CA THR A 9 -1.74 -8.68 -17.71
C THR A 9 -1.89 -7.19 -18.06
N ALA A 10 -2.67 -6.43 -17.28
CA ALA A 10 -2.90 -5.01 -17.52
C ALA A 10 -1.76 -4.11 -17.00
N ALA A 11 -0.88 -4.62 -16.14
CA ALA A 11 0.27 -3.89 -15.61
C ALA A 11 1.57 -4.44 -16.24
N PRO A 12 2.36 -3.61 -16.93
CA PRO A 12 3.60 -4.05 -17.56
C PRO A 12 4.72 -4.30 -16.53
N GLU A 13 4.61 -3.69 -15.35
CA GLU A 13 5.61 -3.76 -14.29
C GLU A 13 4.97 -3.75 -12.89
N LEU A 14 5.75 -4.12 -11.88
CA LEU A 14 5.33 -4.04 -10.48
C LEU A 14 4.98 -2.59 -10.14
N THR A 15 3.72 -2.35 -9.84
CA THR A 15 3.17 -1.01 -9.59
C THR A 15 2.48 -0.98 -8.24
N ILE A 16 2.72 0.08 -7.48
CA ILE A 16 2.00 0.38 -6.25
C ILE A 16 1.24 1.69 -6.43
N ALA A 17 -0.07 1.67 -6.15
CA ALA A 17 -0.88 2.87 -6.02
C ALA A 17 -1.28 3.07 -4.56
N PHE A 18 -1.09 4.29 -4.06
CA PHE A 18 -1.48 4.69 -2.71
C PHE A 18 -2.69 5.62 -2.75
N GLY A 19 -3.66 5.35 -1.89
CA GLY A 19 -4.83 6.19 -1.66
C GLY A 19 -5.02 6.49 -0.18
N LYS A 20 -5.33 7.75 0.13
CA LYS A 20 -5.73 8.23 1.47
C LYS A 20 -7.15 8.77 1.41
N SER A 21 -8.03 8.26 2.29
CA SER A 21 -9.38 8.78 2.49
C SER A 21 -9.51 9.34 3.91
N SER A 22 -9.76 10.66 4.02
CA SER A 22 -10.00 11.30 5.31
C SER A 22 -11.30 10.82 5.96
N ALA A 23 -12.33 10.54 5.16
CA ALA A 23 -13.62 10.04 5.65
C ALA A 23 -13.60 8.53 5.98
N GLY A 24 -12.62 7.79 5.46
CA GLY A 24 -12.62 6.32 5.48
C GLY A 24 -13.44 5.73 4.33
N ILE A 25 -13.32 4.43 4.13
CA ILE A 25 -14.02 3.65 3.11
C ILE A 25 -14.55 2.38 3.78
N GLU A 26 -15.82 2.04 3.55
CA GLU A 26 -16.38 0.75 3.96
C GLU A 26 -15.68 -0.36 3.17
N TRP A 27 -15.04 -1.28 3.89
CA TRP A 27 -14.12 -2.25 3.28
C TRP A 27 -14.25 -3.67 3.86
N GLU A 28 -15.20 -3.89 4.78
CA GLU A 28 -15.33 -5.16 5.51
C GLU A 28 -14.01 -5.59 6.16
N ALA A 29 -13.30 -4.64 6.78
CA ALA A 29 -12.06 -4.92 7.48
C ALA A 29 -12.30 -5.88 8.66
N LEU A 30 -11.27 -6.64 9.04
CA LEU A 30 -11.36 -7.64 10.11
C LEU A 30 -11.74 -7.05 11.47
N ASP A 31 -11.35 -5.80 11.72
CA ASP A 31 -11.69 -5.03 12.92
C ASP A 31 -13.03 -4.31 12.80
N GLY A 32 -13.69 -4.35 11.64
CA GLY A 32 -14.93 -3.64 11.36
C GLY A 32 -14.77 -2.14 11.13
N GLU A 33 -13.55 -1.61 11.19
CA GLU A 33 -13.31 -0.17 11.08
C GLU A 33 -13.19 0.30 9.62
N PRO A 34 -13.57 1.55 9.31
CA PRO A 34 -13.35 2.12 7.99
C PRO A 34 -11.87 2.12 7.58
N VAL A 35 -11.61 1.83 6.31
CA VAL A 35 -10.26 1.89 5.76
C VAL A 35 -9.92 3.30 5.29
N HIS A 36 -8.91 3.90 5.92
CA HIS A 36 -8.41 5.22 5.56
C HIS A 36 -7.21 5.20 4.61
N LEU A 37 -6.45 4.10 4.59
CA LEU A 37 -5.23 3.95 3.79
C LEU A 37 -5.37 2.70 2.94
N VAL A 38 -5.17 2.85 1.64
CA VAL A 38 -5.24 1.78 0.64
C VAL A 38 -3.92 1.75 -0.14
N PHE A 39 -3.33 0.56 -0.23
CA PHE A 39 -2.18 0.30 -1.10
C PHE A 39 -2.54 -0.80 -2.09
N LEU A 40 -2.78 -0.45 -3.35
CA LEU A 40 -2.97 -1.44 -4.41
C LEU A 40 -1.59 -1.88 -4.92
N VAL A 41 -1.29 -3.18 -4.85
CA VAL A 41 -0.03 -3.76 -5.34
C VAL A 41 -0.32 -4.70 -6.51
N ILE A 42 0.05 -4.31 -7.72
CA ILE A 42 -0.17 -5.12 -8.93
C ILE A 42 1.14 -5.45 -9.61
N ALA A 43 1.26 -6.68 -10.12
CA ALA A 43 2.43 -7.15 -10.84
C ALA A 43 2.03 -7.86 -12.14
N PRO A 44 2.92 -7.92 -13.14
CA PRO A 44 2.71 -8.80 -14.29
C PRO A 44 2.65 -10.28 -13.86
N PRO A 45 2.04 -11.18 -14.68
CA PRO A 45 1.99 -12.60 -14.37
C PRO A 45 3.38 -13.23 -14.23
N TYR A 46 4.34 -12.74 -15.01
CA TYR A 46 5.74 -13.13 -15.00
C TYR A 46 6.62 -11.92 -14.71
N GLU A 47 7.60 -12.08 -13.83
CA GLU A 47 8.59 -11.06 -13.48
C GLU A 47 9.97 -11.73 -13.41
N GLU A 48 10.99 -11.13 -14.02
CA GLU A 48 12.33 -11.76 -14.09
C GLU A 48 13.00 -11.86 -12.72
N ASN A 49 12.76 -10.87 -11.85
CA ASN A 49 13.48 -10.72 -10.58
C ASN A 49 12.64 -11.11 -9.34
N ASN A 50 11.42 -11.64 -9.51
CA ASN A 50 10.54 -12.06 -8.40
C ASN A 50 10.37 -10.98 -7.30
N HIS A 51 10.23 -9.71 -7.68
CA HIS A 51 10.13 -8.59 -6.74
C HIS A 51 8.75 -8.43 -6.08
N TYR A 52 7.69 -9.02 -6.64
CA TYR A 52 6.33 -8.86 -6.13
C TYR A 52 6.18 -9.23 -4.65
N LEU A 53 6.50 -10.48 -4.27
CA LEU A 53 6.33 -10.95 -2.89
C LEU A 53 7.28 -10.25 -1.91
N PRO A 54 8.58 -10.03 -2.22
CA PRO A 54 9.47 -9.23 -1.37
C PRO A 54 8.97 -7.80 -1.13
N THR A 55 8.49 -7.11 -2.17
CA THR A 55 7.95 -5.75 -2.05
C THR A 55 6.68 -5.74 -1.21
N LEU A 56 5.76 -6.68 -1.45
CA LEU A 56 4.54 -6.81 -0.65
C LEU A 56 4.88 -7.07 0.82
N GLY A 57 5.83 -7.97 1.11
CA GLY A 57 6.28 -8.26 2.47
C GLY A 57 6.84 -7.03 3.19
N LYS A 58 7.74 -6.28 2.54
CA LYS A 58 8.30 -5.03 3.10
C LYS A 58 7.22 -3.98 3.36
N LEU A 59 6.25 -3.85 2.45
CA LEU A 59 5.12 -2.94 2.63
C LEU A 59 4.26 -3.34 3.84
N VAL A 60 3.94 -4.62 3.98
CA VAL A 60 3.17 -5.14 5.13
C VAL A 60 3.94 -4.91 6.44
N GLU A 61 5.25 -5.18 6.46
CA GLU A 61 6.10 -4.91 7.62
C GLU A 61 6.11 -3.43 8.00
N PHE A 62 6.28 -2.55 7.02
CA PHE A 62 6.22 -1.10 7.22
C PHE A 62 4.86 -0.67 7.82
N LEU A 63 3.75 -1.18 7.28
CA LEU A 63 2.39 -0.83 7.71
C LEU A 63 1.99 -1.48 9.04
N SER A 64 2.70 -2.50 9.50
CA SER A 64 2.47 -3.15 10.80
C SER A 64 2.77 -2.22 11.98
N LYS A 65 3.67 -1.26 11.79
CA LYS A 65 4.04 -0.26 12.81
C LYS A 65 2.97 0.85 12.87
N ALA A 66 2.38 1.06 14.05
CA ALA A 66 1.35 2.08 14.25
C ALA A 66 1.85 3.49 13.87
N GLU A 67 3.07 3.83 14.28
CA GLU A 67 3.71 5.11 13.96
C GLU A 67 3.73 5.40 12.44
N ASN A 68 4.04 4.41 11.62
CA ASN A 68 4.05 4.57 10.17
C ASN A 68 2.64 4.83 9.61
N ARG A 69 1.62 4.15 10.15
CA ARG A 69 0.23 4.39 9.77
C ARG A 69 -0.22 5.79 10.15
N ASP A 70 0.17 6.26 11.32
CA ASP A 70 -0.20 7.59 11.81
C ASP A 70 0.49 8.69 10.99
N ARG A 71 1.77 8.50 10.65
CA ARG A 71 2.50 9.36 9.71
C ARG A 71 1.81 9.40 8.34
N LEU A 72 1.43 8.25 7.78
CA LEU A 72 0.69 8.18 6.50
C LEU A 72 -0.65 8.93 6.53
N LYS A 73 -1.39 8.88 7.65
CA LYS A 73 -2.65 9.63 7.79
C LYS A 73 -2.42 11.15 7.81
N ALA A 74 -1.32 11.60 8.40
CA ALA A 74 -0.98 13.02 8.56
C ALA A 74 -0.34 13.69 7.33
N ILE A 75 0.10 12.92 6.32
CA ILE A 75 0.78 13.48 5.14
C ILE A 75 -0.19 14.12 4.17
N ASP A 76 0.06 15.37 3.78
CA ASP A 76 -0.81 16.11 2.85
C ASP A 76 -0.16 16.43 1.49
N ASN A 77 1.08 16.01 1.27
CA ASN A 77 1.77 16.20 0.00
C ASN A 77 2.64 14.99 -0.38
N PHE A 78 2.95 14.90 -1.67
CA PHE A 78 3.71 13.79 -2.24
C PHE A 78 5.15 13.71 -1.70
N GLN A 79 5.76 14.84 -1.38
CA GLN A 79 7.15 14.90 -0.92
C GLN A 79 7.30 14.23 0.45
N ASP A 80 6.42 14.56 1.38
CA ASP A 80 6.40 13.95 2.71
C ASP A 80 6.07 12.45 2.61
N PHE A 81 5.19 12.06 1.69
CA PHE A 81 4.87 10.66 1.43
C PHE A 81 6.10 9.85 1.00
N ILE A 82 6.84 10.30 -0.01
CA ILE A 82 8.02 9.59 -0.51
C ILE A 82 9.13 9.53 0.55
N SER A 83 9.24 10.55 1.40
CA SER A 83 10.26 10.58 2.47
C SER A 83 10.13 9.41 3.46
N LEU A 84 8.93 8.84 3.62
CA LEU A 84 8.69 7.71 4.51
C LEU A 84 9.34 6.40 4.04
N PHE A 85 9.57 6.26 2.73
CA PHE A 85 10.12 5.05 2.12
C PHE A 85 11.60 5.18 1.74
N SER A 86 12.18 6.37 1.99
CA SER A 86 13.57 6.68 1.67
C SER A 86 14.55 6.41 2.83
N GLN A 87 14.08 5.79 3.91
CA GLN A 87 14.86 5.41 5.10
C GLN A 87 15.13 3.91 5.10
#